data_AF-A0A2R6LXZ1-F1
#
_entry.id   AF-A0A2R6LXZ1-F1
#
_cell.length_a   1.000
_cell.length_b   1.000
_cell.length_c   1.000
_cell.angle_alpha   90.00
_cell.angle_beta   90.00
_cell.angle_gamma   90.00
#
_symmetry.space_group_name_H-M   'P 1'
#
loop_
_entity.id
_entity.type
_entity.pdbx_description
1 polymer ?
#
loop_
_entity_poly.entity_id
_entity_poly.type
_entity_poly.pdbx_seq_one_letter_code
_entity_poly.pdbx_strand_id
1 'polypeptide(L)'
;VTSDGAKTFEHARVGTDATHGSGCTLASAITARLAVGDPLDTAVKDGVALVERAIRYPLDVGKGPGSVHHLADLRNRATREPTTETVAGVVEALVERDVSPLVPEVGMNVVGATPYAETPGETAAVEGRITRTLSGVQPNRGVRFGASSHVARFLLAAREFDSELRFAVNCRFGDDVERALDGLDWSVAEYDRGEEPGQVKEADEGTMGWGARQAFDRSETPVAVIDRGEVGKEAIVKLVAVDEETLTERVSSLLDALDG
;
A
#
# COMPACT_ATOMS: atom_id res chain seq x y z
N VAL A 1 -7.58 -33.81 -8.82
CA VAL A 1 -8.48 -34.98 -9.04
C VAL A 1 -8.12 -36.02 -8.02
N THR A 2 -9.08 -36.45 -7.22
CA THR A 2 -8.97 -37.52 -6.22
C THR A 2 -10.05 -38.57 -6.50
N SER A 3 -10.11 -39.64 -5.68
CA SER A 3 -11.23 -40.59 -5.71
C SER A 3 -12.59 -39.92 -5.45
N ASP A 4 -12.60 -38.79 -4.74
CA ASP A 4 -13.80 -38.13 -4.24
C ASP A 4 -14.30 -37.02 -5.18
N GLY A 5 -13.52 -36.70 -6.23
CA GLY A 5 -13.90 -35.73 -7.27
C GLY A 5 -12.74 -34.89 -7.81
N ALA A 6 -13.10 -33.79 -8.49
CA ALA A 6 -12.15 -32.80 -8.98
C ALA A 6 -12.49 -31.44 -8.37
N LYS A 7 -11.44 -30.70 -7.98
CA LYS A 7 -11.53 -29.34 -7.48
C LYS A 7 -10.62 -28.44 -8.32
N THR A 8 -11.16 -27.29 -8.71
CA THR A 8 -10.44 -26.28 -9.48
C THR A 8 -10.03 -25.13 -8.56
N PHE A 9 -8.82 -24.63 -8.76
CA PHE A 9 -8.29 -23.44 -8.07
C PHE A 9 -8.01 -22.39 -9.14
N GLU A 10 -8.52 -21.18 -8.94
CA GLU A 10 -8.47 -20.09 -9.91
C GLU A 10 -7.87 -18.84 -9.24
N HIS A 11 -7.15 -18.04 -10.01
CA HIS A 11 -6.59 -16.76 -9.59
C HIS A 11 -6.62 -15.77 -10.77
N ALA A 12 -6.48 -14.48 -10.48
CA ALA A 12 -6.42 -13.46 -11.52
C ALA A 12 -5.15 -13.64 -12.37
N ARG A 13 -5.27 -13.48 -13.69
CA ARG A 13 -4.10 -13.56 -14.57
C ARG A 13 -3.20 -12.35 -14.36
N VAL A 14 -1.95 -12.60 -14.01
CA VAL A 14 -0.91 -11.56 -13.97
C VAL A 14 -0.43 -11.27 -15.40
N GLY A 15 -0.44 -10.00 -15.80
CA GLY A 15 -0.04 -9.54 -17.12
C GLY A 15 1.47 -9.45 -17.30
N THR A 16 2.18 -10.58 -17.28
CA THR A 16 3.64 -10.64 -17.47
C THR A 16 4.07 -11.83 -18.33
N ASP A 17 5.16 -11.66 -19.07
CA ASP A 17 5.80 -12.72 -19.84
C ASP A 17 6.84 -13.51 -19.01
N ALA A 18 7.20 -13.00 -17.82
CA ALA A 18 8.21 -13.54 -16.91
C ALA A 18 7.75 -14.80 -16.14
N THR A 19 7.20 -15.77 -16.84
CA THR A 19 6.54 -16.96 -16.25
C THR A 19 7.45 -18.19 -16.18
N HIS A 20 8.72 -18.07 -16.58
CA HIS A 20 9.67 -19.16 -16.56
C HIS A 20 9.86 -19.68 -15.13
N GLY A 21 9.69 -20.99 -14.94
CA GLY A 21 9.81 -21.65 -13.64
C GLY A 21 8.49 -21.77 -12.85
N SER A 22 7.39 -21.16 -13.31
CA SER A 22 6.08 -21.21 -12.62
C SER A 22 5.59 -22.64 -12.34
N GLY A 23 5.64 -23.54 -13.32
CA GLY A 23 5.22 -24.94 -13.15
C GLY A 23 6.09 -25.74 -12.17
N CYS A 24 7.42 -25.58 -12.26
CA CYS A 24 8.37 -26.21 -11.33
C CYS A 24 8.18 -25.69 -9.91
N THR A 25 7.93 -24.38 -9.76
CA THR A 25 7.64 -23.74 -8.48
C THR A 25 6.36 -24.30 -7.87
N LEU A 26 5.28 -24.39 -8.66
CA LEU A 26 4.01 -24.93 -8.20
C LEU A 26 4.16 -26.38 -7.70
N ALA A 27 4.75 -27.24 -8.52
CA ALA A 27 4.95 -28.65 -8.17
C ALA A 27 5.83 -28.81 -6.92
N SER A 28 6.90 -28.01 -6.81
CA SER A 28 7.80 -28.05 -5.66
C SER A 28 7.11 -27.56 -4.38
N ALA A 29 6.34 -26.48 -4.45
CA ALA A 29 5.59 -25.93 -3.32
C ALA A 29 4.54 -26.93 -2.80
N ILE A 30 3.77 -27.54 -3.70
CA ILE A 30 2.79 -28.58 -3.35
C ILE A 30 3.48 -29.77 -2.71
N THR A 31 4.58 -30.25 -3.30
CA THR A 31 5.34 -31.40 -2.78
C THR A 31 5.87 -31.12 -1.37
N ALA A 32 6.44 -29.94 -1.14
CA ALA A 32 6.97 -29.55 0.16
C ALA A 32 5.86 -29.46 1.23
N ARG A 33 4.69 -28.91 0.88
CA ARG A 33 3.54 -28.81 1.77
C ARG A 33 2.94 -30.18 2.14
N LEU A 34 2.78 -31.05 1.16
CA LEU A 34 2.38 -32.43 1.41
C LEU A 34 3.36 -33.16 2.33
N ALA A 35 4.67 -32.92 2.16
CA ALA A 35 5.71 -33.54 2.98
C ALA A 35 5.66 -33.11 4.46
N VAL A 36 5.14 -31.91 4.76
CA VAL A 36 4.92 -31.43 6.14
C VAL A 36 3.53 -31.76 6.68
N GLY A 37 2.70 -32.48 5.91
CA GLY A 37 1.40 -33.00 6.34
C GLY A 37 0.21 -32.10 6.03
N ASP A 38 0.36 -31.07 5.19
CA ASP A 38 -0.77 -30.26 4.75
C ASP A 38 -1.78 -31.13 3.97
N PRO A 39 -3.10 -30.94 4.17
CA PRO A 39 -4.11 -31.54 3.30
C PRO A 39 -3.88 -31.14 1.84
N LEU A 40 -4.17 -32.05 0.89
CA LEU A 40 -3.94 -31.81 -0.55
C LEU A 40 -4.54 -30.49 -1.03
N ASP A 41 -5.78 -30.19 -0.64
CA ASP A 41 -6.46 -28.95 -1.00
C ASP A 41 -5.72 -27.70 -0.51
N THR A 42 -5.19 -27.74 0.72
CA THR A 42 -4.38 -26.66 1.30
C THR A 42 -3.04 -26.54 0.59
N ALA A 43 -2.37 -27.66 0.32
CA ALA A 43 -1.09 -27.69 -0.38
C ALA A 43 -1.19 -27.08 -1.80
N VAL A 44 -2.27 -27.41 -2.53
CA VAL A 44 -2.53 -26.85 -3.86
C VAL A 44 -2.89 -25.37 -3.76
N LYS A 45 -3.81 -24.99 -2.86
CA LYS A 45 -4.22 -23.58 -2.67
C LYS A 45 -3.01 -22.69 -2.38
N ASP A 46 -2.19 -23.08 -1.41
CA ASP A 46 -1.05 -22.27 -0.99
C ASP A 46 0.10 -22.32 -1.99
N GLY A 47 0.23 -23.40 -2.76
CA GLY A 47 1.15 -23.48 -3.90
C GLY A 47 0.78 -22.51 -5.02
N VAL A 48 -0.53 -22.40 -5.33
CA VAL A 48 -1.05 -21.43 -6.30
C VAL A 48 -0.77 -20.00 -5.83
N ALA A 49 -1.09 -19.68 -4.57
CA ALA A 49 -0.83 -18.35 -4.01
C ALA A 49 0.66 -17.97 -4.02
N LEU A 50 1.56 -18.94 -3.74
CA LEU A 50 3.01 -18.71 -3.81
C LEU A 50 3.45 -18.38 -5.24
N VAL A 51 2.95 -19.11 -6.23
CA VAL A 51 3.29 -18.91 -7.64
C VAL A 51 2.70 -17.62 -8.19
N GLU A 52 1.48 -17.26 -7.81
CA GLU A 52 0.84 -16.00 -8.17
C GLU A 52 1.73 -14.81 -7.77
N ARG A 53 2.15 -14.75 -6.50
CA ARG A 53 3.07 -13.72 -6.00
C ARG A 53 4.43 -13.76 -6.68
N ALA A 54 4.97 -14.96 -6.92
CA ALA A 54 6.25 -15.13 -7.62
C ALA A 54 6.22 -14.64 -9.07
N ILE A 55 5.05 -14.73 -9.74
CA ILE A 55 4.82 -14.19 -11.08
C ILE A 55 4.59 -12.68 -11.02
N ARG A 56 3.87 -12.17 -10.00
CA ARG A 56 3.61 -10.72 -9.81
C ARG A 56 4.89 -9.91 -9.64
N TYR A 57 5.88 -10.48 -8.97
CA TYR A 57 7.15 -9.82 -8.68
C TYR A 57 8.33 -10.56 -9.31
N PRO A 58 8.41 -10.66 -10.64
CA PRO A 58 9.40 -11.51 -11.30
C PRO A 58 10.82 -10.95 -11.12
N LEU A 59 11.81 -11.80 -11.38
CA LEU A 59 13.21 -11.40 -11.46
C LEU A 59 13.56 -11.09 -12.93
N ASP A 60 14.10 -9.90 -13.16
CA ASP A 60 14.74 -9.53 -14.42
C ASP A 60 16.14 -10.16 -14.48
N VAL A 61 16.22 -11.35 -15.10
CA VAL A 61 17.44 -12.13 -15.20
C VAL A 61 17.54 -12.84 -16.55
N GLY A 62 18.77 -13.00 -17.04
CA GLY A 62 19.04 -13.64 -18.32
C GLY A 62 18.85 -12.69 -19.50
N LYS A 63 18.46 -13.24 -20.66
CA LYS A 63 18.25 -12.48 -21.91
C LYS A 63 16.79 -12.52 -22.41
N GLY A 64 15.92 -13.22 -21.70
CA GLY A 64 14.51 -13.37 -22.03
C GLY A 64 13.63 -12.53 -21.11
N PRO A 65 12.32 -12.82 -21.05
CA PRO A 65 11.36 -12.07 -20.22
C PRO A 65 11.58 -12.13 -18.69
N GLY A 66 12.63 -12.77 -18.20
CA GLY A 66 12.87 -13.02 -16.78
C GLY A 66 12.33 -14.36 -16.27
N SER A 67 12.24 -14.48 -14.94
CA SER A 67 11.79 -15.70 -14.25
C SER A 67 10.92 -15.37 -13.05
N VAL A 68 10.14 -16.35 -12.58
CA VAL A 68 9.37 -16.19 -11.34
C VAL A 68 10.30 -16.01 -10.14
N HIS A 69 9.88 -15.19 -9.19
CA HIS A 69 10.63 -14.93 -7.97
C HIS A 69 10.17 -15.84 -6.82
N HIS A 70 10.73 -17.05 -6.80
CA HIS A 70 10.44 -18.09 -5.81
C HIS A 70 10.56 -17.65 -4.34
N LEU A 71 11.34 -16.60 -4.07
CA LEU A 71 11.59 -16.07 -2.73
C LEU A 71 10.77 -14.82 -2.39
N ALA A 72 9.84 -14.38 -3.25
CA ALA A 72 9.08 -13.14 -3.05
C ALA A 72 8.38 -13.12 -1.68
N ASP A 73 7.63 -14.18 -1.34
CA ASP A 73 6.96 -14.28 -0.04
C ASP A 73 7.94 -14.29 1.15
N LEU A 74 9.02 -15.06 1.05
CA LEU A 74 10.02 -15.16 2.11
C LEU A 74 10.69 -13.80 2.35
N ARG A 75 11.07 -13.11 1.28
CA ARG A 75 11.64 -11.76 1.35
C ARG A 75 10.63 -10.74 1.86
N ASN A 76 9.35 -10.89 1.52
CA ASN A 76 8.29 -10.06 2.06
C ASN A 76 8.20 -10.17 3.58
N ARG A 77 8.24 -11.41 4.10
CA ARG A 77 8.27 -11.66 5.54
C ARG A 77 9.53 -11.12 6.21
N ALA A 78 10.69 -11.31 5.57
CA ALA A 78 11.98 -10.83 6.10
C ALA A 78 12.07 -9.30 6.18
N THR A 79 11.35 -8.57 5.34
CA THR A 79 11.35 -7.09 5.32
C THR A 79 10.37 -6.46 6.29
N ARG A 80 9.61 -7.26 7.06
CA ARG A 80 8.64 -6.73 8.02
C ARG A 80 9.30 -5.89 9.11
N GLU A 81 10.34 -6.42 9.76
CA GLU A 81 11.02 -5.67 10.82
C GLU A 81 11.64 -4.37 10.31
N PRO A 82 12.46 -4.37 9.23
CA PRO A 82 12.97 -3.11 8.66
C PRO A 82 11.87 -2.11 8.28
N THR A 83 10.75 -2.57 7.70
CA THR A 83 9.64 -1.67 7.35
C THR A 83 9.01 -1.04 8.59
N THR A 84 8.93 -1.77 9.71
CA THR A 84 8.43 -1.25 10.99
C THR A 84 9.36 -0.17 11.54
N GLU A 85 10.67 -0.43 11.53
CA GLU A 85 11.70 0.51 11.98
C GLU A 85 11.68 1.78 11.13
N THR A 86 11.61 1.66 9.81
CA THR A 86 11.53 2.80 8.91
C THR A 86 10.28 3.66 9.18
N VAL A 87 9.10 3.03 9.31
CA VAL A 87 7.87 3.78 9.64
C VAL A 87 7.97 4.44 11.01
N ALA A 88 8.59 3.79 12.00
CA ALA A 88 8.80 4.38 13.32
C ALA A 88 9.71 5.62 13.24
N GLY A 89 10.80 5.55 12.47
CA GLY A 89 11.69 6.69 12.24
C GLY A 89 10.99 7.87 11.56
N VAL A 90 10.14 7.61 10.56
CA VAL A 90 9.31 8.68 9.97
C VAL A 90 8.39 9.31 11.02
N VAL A 91 7.71 8.49 11.83
CA VAL A 91 6.81 8.99 12.88
C VAL A 91 7.56 9.85 13.90
N GLU A 92 8.76 9.44 14.31
CA GLU A 92 9.63 10.24 15.19
C GLU A 92 9.97 11.59 14.57
N ALA A 93 10.40 11.61 13.30
CA ALA A 93 10.70 12.85 12.58
C ALA A 93 9.48 13.78 12.48
N LEU A 94 8.29 13.24 12.22
CA LEU A 94 7.05 14.04 12.16
C LEU A 94 6.66 14.61 13.54
N VAL A 95 6.92 13.88 14.62
CA VAL A 95 6.69 14.35 15.99
C VAL A 95 7.66 15.46 16.35
N GLU A 96 8.95 15.28 16.06
CA GLU A 96 9.99 16.28 16.31
C GLU A 96 9.76 17.58 15.52
N ARG A 97 9.25 17.48 14.29
CA ARG A 97 8.92 18.63 13.44
C ARG A 97 7.66 19.38 13.88
N ASP A 98 6.85 18.78 14.74
CA ASP A 98 5.50 19.20 15.13
C ASP A 98 4.59 19.45 13.93
N VAL A 99 4.19 18.37 13.25
CA VAL A 99 3.25 18.42 12.12
C VAL A 99 1.78 18.62 12.54
N SER A 100 1.51 19.15 13.74
CA SER A 100 0.14 19.34 14.24
C SER A 100 -0.79 20.08 13.28
N PRO A 101 -0.37 21.11 12.51
CA PRO A 101 -1.24 21.78 11.54
C PRO A 101 -1.75 20.87 10.41
N LEU A 102 -1.05 19.76 10.15
CA LEU A 102 -1.38 18.79 9.10
C LEU A 102 -2.18 17.58 9.63
N VAL A 103 -2.48 17.48 10.93
CA VAL A 103 -3.18 16.32 11.48
C VAL A 103 -4.71 16.48 11.37
N PRO A 104 -5.40 15.60 10.63
CA PRO A 104 -6.86 15.63 10.48
C PRO A 104 -7.58 15.23 11.77
N GLU A 105 -8.89 15.51 11.87
CA GLU A 105 -9.72 15.13 13.02
C GLU A 105 -9.79 13.61 13.20
N VAL A 106 -9.83 12.85 12.11
CA VAL A 106 -9.75 11.37 12.16
C VAL A 106 -8.37 10.82 12.53
N GLY A 107 -7.37 11.68 12.70
CA GLY A 107 -5.97 11.33 12.99
C GLY A 107 -5.15 10.98 11.75
N MET A 108 -3.87 11.37 11.80
CA MET A 108 -2.87 11.10 10.77
C MET A 108 -2.34 9.67 10.93
N ASN A 109 -2.06 8.97 9.85
CA ASN A 109 -1.37 7.69 9.90
C ASN A 109 -0.32 7.62 8.80
N VAL A 110 0.89 7.22 9.18
CA VAL A 110 1.98 6.90 8.27
C VAL A 110 1.92 5.39 8.01
N VAL A 111 1.94 5.00 6.73
CA VAL A 111 1.92 3.61 6.32
C VAL A 111 3.13 3.30 5.46
N GLY A 112 3.83 2.22 5.78
CA GLY A 112 4.88 1.63 4.95
C GLY A 112 4.49 0.22 4.50
N ALA A 113 4.52 -0.05 3.21
CA ALA A 113 4.34 -1.39 2.65
C ALA A 113 5.68 -2.13 2.61
N THR A 114 5.69 -3.45 2.74
CA THR A 114 6.86 -4.27 2.33
C THR A 114 6.98 -4.31 0.79
N PRO A 115 8.14 -4.65 0.20
CA PRO A 115 8.32 -4.58 -1.25
C PRO A 115 7.33 -5.44 -2.04
N TYR A 116 6.84 -6.52 -1.45
CA TYR A 116 5.90 -7.46 -2.07
C TYR A 116 4.56 -7.51 -1.34
N ALA A 117 4.17 -6.42 -0.67
CA ALA A 117 2.88 -6.35 0.01
C ALA A 117 1.73 -6.36 -1.00
N GLU A 118 0.74 -7.21 -0.77
CA GLU A 118 -0.50 -7.28 -1.56
C GLU A 118 -1.74 -7.05 -0.68
N THR A 119 -1.57 -7.10 0.65
CA THR A 119 -2.67 -6.95 1.60
C THR A 119 -2.35 -5.94 2.70
N PRO A 120 -3.36 -5.31 3.35
CA PRO A 120 -3.12 -4.40 4.47
C PRO A 120 -2.32 -5.03 5.63
N GLY A 121 -2.44 -6.36 5.83
CA GLY A 121 -1.67 -7.10 6.83
C GLY A 121 -0.15 -7.19 6.54
N GLU A 122 0.26 -6.76 5.35
CA GLU A 122 1.65 -6.63 4.88
C GLU A 122 2.09 -5.16 4.80
N THR A 123 1.37 -4.26 5.46
CA THR A 123 1.76 -2.87 5.68
C THR A 123 1.91 -2.58 7.16
N ALA A 124 2.95 -1.83 7.52
CA ALA A 124 3.19 -1.31 8.86
C ALA A 124 2.60 0.10 9.01
N ALA A 125 1.98 0.39 10.14
CA ALA A 125 1.40 1.70 10.42
C ALA A 125 1.30 1.97 11.92
N VAL A 126 1.00 3.21 12.31
CA VAL A 126 0.80 3.58 13.73
C VAL A 126 -0.52 2.99 14.24
N GLU A 127 -0.44 2.12 15.24
CA GLU A 127 -1.62 1.61 15.94
C GLU A 127 -2.31 2.75 16.69
N GLY A 128 -3.58 3.00 16.35
CA GLY A 128 -4.33 4.11 16.94
C GLY A 128 -3.99 5.49 16.36
N ARG A 129 -3.17 5.59 15.30
CA ARG A 129 -2.87 6.85 14.59
C ARG A 129 -2.06 7.86 15.42
N ILE A 130 -1.66 8.94 14.76
CA ILE A 130 -1.04 10.14 15.32
C ILE A 130 -2.14 11.20 15.49
N THR A 131 -2.22 11.79 16.68
CA THR A 131 -3.25 12.78 17.04
C THR A 131 -2.63 14.05 17.59
N ARG A 132 -3.34 15.17 17.43
CA ARG A 132 -2.99 16.44 18.07
C ARG A 132 -3.18 16.34 19.58
N THR A 133 -2.30 17.02 20.30
CA THR A 133 -2.33 17.21 21.75
C THR A 133 -2.11 18.68 22.06
N LEU A 134 -2.21 19.08 23.33
CA LEU A 134 -1.87 20.45 23.75
C LEU A 134 -0.36 20.76 23.61
N SER A 135 0.47 19.76 23.34
CA SER A 135 1.93 19.87 23.30
C SER A 135 2.51 19.49 21.93
N GLY A 136 1.69 19.50 20.87
CA GLY A 136 2.09 19.12 19.51
C GLY A 136 1.37 17.85 19.06
N VAL A 137 2.07 16.92 18.42
CA VAL A 137 1.51 15.64 17.95
C VAL A 137 2.06 14.44 18.72
N GLN A 138 1.24 13.40 18.88
CA GLN A 138 1.64 12.18 19.58
C GLN A 138 1.08 10.94 18.87
N PRO A 139 1.88 9.88 18.65
CA PRO A 139 1.36 8.57 18.27
C PRO A 139 0.66 7.90 19.47
N ASN A 140 -0.54 7.37 19.27
CA ASN A 140 -1.31 6.73 20.35
C ASN A 140 -0.68 5.43 20.85
N ARG A 141 -0.09 4.64 19.94
CA ARG A 141 0.70 3.43 20.23
C ARG A 141 1.84 3.31 19.21
N GLY A 142 2.60 2.22 19.29
CA GLY A 142 3.70 1.95 18.37
C GLY A 142 3.26 1.52 16.96
N VAL A 143 4.25 1.28 16.12
CA VAL A 143 4.05 0.81 14.74
C VAL A 143 3.81 -0.70 14.73
N ARG A 144 2.80 -1.16 13.99
CA ARG A 144 2.48 -2.58 13.81
C ARG A 144 1.98 -2.87 12.40
N PHE A 145 2.16 -4.11 11.97
CA PHE A 145 1.53 -4.59 10.74
C PHE A 145 0.02 -4.71 10.85
N GLY A 146 -0.69 -4.33 9.79
CA GLY A 146 -2.15 -4.39 9.73
C GLY A 146 -2.85 -3.35 10.61
N ALA A 147 -2.12 -2.38 11.16
CA ALA A 147 -2.68 -1.34 12.03
C ALA A 147 -3.48 -0.27 11.27
N SER A 148 -3.26 -0.13 9.95
CA SER A 148 -4.01 0.78 9.09
C SER A 148 -4.81 0.00 8.04
N SER A 149 -6.06 0.43 7.84
CA SER A 149 -6.97 -0.18 6.86
C SER A 149 -7.16 0.73 5.65
N HIS A 150 -7.42 2.03 5.88
CA HIS A 150 -7.77 2.97 4.81
C HIS A 150 -6.53 3.42 4.03
N VAL A 151 -5.52 3.98 4.70
CA VAL A 151 -4.29 4.45 4.04
C VAL A 151 -3.51 3.28 3.45
N ALA A 152 -3.53 2.11 4.09
CA ALA A 152 -2.93 0.89 3.53
C ALA A 152 -3.58 0.47 2.22
N ARG A 153 -4.91 0.41 2.13
CA ARG A 153 -5.59 0.09 0.86
C ARG A 153 -5.34 1.14 -0.21
N PHE A 154 -5.28 2.42 0.16
CA PHE A 154 -4.90 3.48 -0.78
C PHE A 154 -3.50 3.24 -1.36
N LEU A 155 -2.50 3.04 -0.50
CA LEU A 155 -1.12 2.79 -0.93
C LEU A 155 -1.04 1.54 -1.80
N LEU A 156 -1.68 0.43 -1.41
CA LEU A 156 -1.68 -0.79 -2.21
C LEU A 156 -2.35 -0.60 -3.57
N ALA A 157 -3.44 0.18 -3.64
CA ALA A 157 -4.09 0.48 -4.90
C ALA A 157 -3.25 1.42 -5.78
N ALA A 158 -2.55 2.40 -5.21
CA ALA A 158 -1.58 3.23 -5.93
C ALA A 158 -0.44 2.39 -6.53
N ARG A 159 -0.03 1.33 -5.82
CA ARG A 159 1.04 0.41 -6.26
C ARG A 159 0.69 -0.46 -7.46
N GLU A 160 -0.57 -0.52 -7.85
CA GLU A 160 -0.99 -1.14 -9.11
C GLU A 160 -0.60 -0.30 -10.33
N PHE A 161 -0.38 1.01 -10.15
CA PHE A 161 0.05 1.95 -11.18
C PHE A 161 1.55 2.25 -11.07
N ASP A 162 2.04 2.38 -9.84
CA ASP A 162 3.45 2.62 -9.53
C ASP A 162 3.94 1.67 -8.44
N SER A 163 4.52 0.56 -8.87
CA SER A 163 4.99 -0.50 -7.97
C SER A 163 6.15 -0.09 -7.05
N GLU A 164 6.83 1.04 -7.34
CA GLU A 164 7.95 1.55 -6.54
C GLU A 164 7.46 2.28 -5.28
N LEU A 165 6.20 2.72 -5.23
CA LEU A 165 5.65 3.35 -4.04
C LEU A 165 5.71 2.41 -2.83
N ARG A 166 6.19 2.93 -1.72
CA ARG A 166 6.35 2.17 -0.46
C ARG A 166 5.70 2.84 0.73
N PHE A 167 5.48 4.15 0.68
CA PHE A 167 5.00 4.92 1.82
C PHE A 167 3.82 5.81 1.45
N ALA A 168 2.93 6.02 2.42
CA ALA A 168 1.87 7.01 2.32
C ALA A 168 1.54 7.60 3.69
N VAL A 169 1.07 8.84 3.70
CA VAL A 169 0.56 9.53 4.89
C VAL A 169 -0.71 10.29 4.54
N ASN A 170 -1.70 10.26 5.43
CA ASN A 170 -2.90 11.11 5.30
C ASN A 170 -2.77 12.36 6.17
N CYS A 171 -2.96 13.52 5.56
CA CYS A 171 -2.95 14.82 6.20
C CYS A 171 -4.36 15.45 6.15
N ARG A 172 -4.57 16.44 7.01
CA ARG A 172 -5.72 17.35 6.96
C ARG A 172 -5.78 18.01 5.58
N PHE A 173 -6.99 18.22 5.09
CA PHE A 173 -7.24 19.04 3.91
C PHE A 173 -8.18 20.19 4.27
N GLY A 174 -7.94 21.36 3.66
CA GLY A 174 -8.69 22.60 3.82
C GLY A 174 -8.10 23.68 2.92
N ASP A 175 -8.76 24.84 2.83
CA ASP A 175 -8.39 25.92 1.90
C ASP A 175 -6.94 26.42 2.03
N ASP A 176 -6.35 26.29 3.21
CA ASP A 176 -4.94 26.61 3.46
C ASP A 176 -3.99 25.55 2.89
N VAL A 177 -4.30 24.27 3.11
CA VAL A 177 -3.55 23.14 2.52
C VAL A 177 -3.70 23.12 1.01
N GLU A 178 -4.88 23.43 0.47
CA GLU A 178 -5.12 23.50 -0.97
C GLU A 178 -4.25 24.60 -1.60
N ARG A 179 -4.25 25.82 -1.03
CA ARG A 179 -3.35 26.90 -1.48
C ARG A 179 -1.87 26.56 -1.34
N ALA A 180 -1.48 25.86 -0.27
CA ALA A 180 -0.11 25.42 -0.08
C ALA A 180 0.31 24.43 -1.18
N LEU A 181 -0.57 23.49 -1.54
CA LEU A 181 -0.33 22.54 -2.64
C LEU A 181 -0.22 23.26 -4.00
N ASP A 182 -1.05 24.28 -4.27
CA ASP A 182 -0.97 25.08 -5.50
C ASP A 182 0.36 25.86 -5.63
N GLY A 183 1.01 26.17 -4.50
CA GLY A 183 2.31 26.84 -4.45
C GLY A 183 3.52 25.90 -4.63
N LEU A 184 3.31 24.59 -4.53
CA LEU A 184 4.34 23.57 -4.70
C LEU A 184 4.36 23.08 -6.15
N ASP A 185 5.55 22.85 -6.70
CA ASP A 185 5.72 22.26 -8.05
C ASP A 185 5.50 20.75 -8.00
N TRP A 186 4.33 20.33 -7.54
CA TRP A 186 3.95 18.94 -7.35
C TRP A 186 2.86 18.53 -8.32
N SER A 187 2.96 17.30 -8.83
CA SER A 187 1.82 16.66 -9.47
C SER A 187 0.77 16.32 -8.41
N VAL A 188 -0.37 16.99 -8.46
CA VAL A 188 -1.52 16.76 -7.57
C VAL A 188 -2.66 16.13 -8.36
N ALA A 189 -3.21 15.05 -7.82
CA ALA A 189 -4.41 14.42 -8.34
C ALA A 189 -5.58 14.60 -7.36
N GLU A 190 -6.79 14.54 -7.88
CA GLU A 190 -8.02 14.63 -7.11
C GLU A 190 -8.97 13.52 -7.57
N TYR A 191 -9.75 12.96 -6.64
CA TYR A 191 -10.93 12.18 -7.01
C TYR A 191 -12.11 12.55 -6.13
N ASP A 192 -13.30 12.61 -6.74
CA ASP A 192 -14.56 12.85 -6.06
C ASP A 192 -15.31 11.54 -5.83
N ARG A 193 -15.58 11.21 -4.57
CA ARG A 193 -16.37 10.03 -4.17
C ARG A 193 -17.83 10.10 -4.65
N GLY A 194 -18.34 11.30 -4.94
CA GLY A 194 -19.66 11.51 -5.53
C GLY A 194 -19.78 10.99 -6.96
N GLU A 195 -18.66 10.88 -7.68
CA GLU A 195 -18.60 10.33 -9.05
C GLU A 195 -18.41 8.81 -9.07
N GLU A 196 -18.28 8.17 -7.89
CA GLU A 196 -18.14 6.73 -7.77
C GLU A 196 -19.41 6.01 -8.27
N PRO A 197 -19.31 5.14 -9.30
CA PRO A 197 -20.45 4.37 -9.77
C PRO A 197 -20.99 3.45 -8.66
N GLY A 198 -22.31 3.40 -8.49
CA GLY A 198 -22.94 2.62 -7.41
C GLY A 198 -22.57 1.13 -7.37
N GLN A 199 -22.19 0.54 -8.51
CA GLN A 199 -21.73 -0.85 -8.62
C GLN A 199 -20.35 -1.11 -8.00
N VAL A 200 -19.51 -0.07 -7.87
CA VAL A 200 -18.15 -0.16 -7.31
C VAL A 200 -18.17 -0.14 -5.77
N LYS A 201 -19.20 0.50 -5.18
CA LYS A 201 -19.42 0.51 -3.73
C LYS A 201 -19.69 -0.89 -3.16
N GLU A 202 -20.16 -1.84 -4.00
CA GLU A 202 -20.50 -3.22 -3.61
C GLU A 202 -19.44 -4.26 -4.02
N ALA A 203 -18.40 -3.87 -4.77
CA ALA A 203 -17.37 -4.77 -5.28
C ALA A 203 -16.13 -4.87 -4.37
N ASP A 204 -15.40 -6.00 -4.45
CA ASP A 204 -14.21 -6.31 -3.63
C ASP A 204 -13.06 -5.29 -3.76
N GLU A 205 -12.92 -4.59 -4.91
CA GLU A 205 -11.93 -3.51 -5.10
C GLU A 205 -12.26 -2.25 -4.26
N GLY A 206 -13.55 -2.04 -3.97
CA GLY A 206 -14.10 -0.94 -3.18
C GLY A 206 -13.76 0.47 -3.69
N THR A 207 -14.24 1.48 -2.96
CA THR A 207 -14.02 2.91 -3.27
C THR A 207 -12.54 3.30 -3.37
N MET A 208 -11.66 2.58 -2.69
CA MET A 208 -10.23 2.91 -2.65
C MET A 208 -9.50 2.47 -3.92
N GLY A 209 -9.86 1.33 -4.51
CA GLY A 209 -9.32 0.91 -5.81
C GLY A 209 -9.75 1.84 -6.95
N TRP A 210 -10.99 2.31 -6.90
CA TRP A 210 -11.50 3.29 -7.87
C TRP A 210 -10.86 4.67 -7.72
N GLY A 211 -10.73 5.17 -6.48
CA GLY A 211 -10.05 6.46 -6.24
C GLY A 211 -8.58 6.44 -6.66
N ALA A 212 -7.90 5.31 -6.45
CA ALA A 212 -6.53 5.14 -6.96
C ALA A 212 -6.48 5.13 -8.49
N ARG A 213 -7.39 4.43 -9.19
CA ARG A 213 -7.49 4.51 -10.66
C ARG A 213 -7.66 5.95 -11.13
N GLN A 214 -8.60 6.71 -10.57
CA GLN A 214 -8.82 8.11 -10.97
C GLN A 214 -7.58 8.98 -10.73
N ALA A 215 -6.86 8.75 -9.63
CA ALA A 215 -5.70 9.55 -9.27
C ALA A 215 -4.42 9.16 -10.02
N PHE A 216 -4.19 7.87 -10.28
CA PHE A 216 -2.91 7.32 -10.75
C PHE A 216 -2.95 6.77 -12.20
N ASP A 217 -4.10 6.66 -12.86
CA ASP A 217 -4.18 6.32 -14.29
C ASP A 217 -3.80 7.53 -15.16
N ARG A 218 -2.53 7.94 -15.02
CA ARG A 218 -1.93 9.15 -15.60
C ARG A 218 -0.49 8.84 -16.02
N SER A 219 0.13 9.74 -16.78
CA SER A 219 1.52 9.55 -17.25
C SER A 219 2.58 9.69 -16.16
N GLU A 220 2.24 10.33 -15.04
CA GLU A 220 3.15 10.61 -13.93
C GLU A 220 2.45 10.32 -12.60
N THR A 221 3.17 9.69 -11.68
CA THR A 221 2.70 9.39 -10.33
C THR A 221 2.51 10.70 -9.55
N PRO A 222 1.29 11.02 -9.08
CA PRO A 222 1.08 12.21 -8.27
C PRO A 222 1.82 12.11 -6.93
N VAL A 223 2.30 13.25 -6.45
CA VAL A 223 2.88 13.41 -5.12
C VAL A 223 1.77 13.42 -4.07
N ALA A 224 0.67 14.10 -4.36
CA ALA A 224 -0.46 14.30 -3.47
C ALA A 224 -1.77 13.90 -4.15
N VAL A 225 -2.65 13.25 -3.39
CA VAL A 225 -4.00 12.87 -3.83
C VAL A 225 -5.04 13.44 -2.89
N ILE A 226 -5.85 14.37 -3.41
CA ILE A 226 -6.94 15.02 -2.69
C ILE A 226 -8.18 14.13 -2.74
N ASP A 227 -8.79 13.93 -1.58
CA ASP A 227 -10.08 13.29 -1.37
C ASP A 227 -10.96 14.33 -0.68
N ARG A 228 -11.86 14.98 -1.44
CA ARG A 228 -12.71 16.07 -0.93
C ARG A 228 -13.74 15.63 0.10
N GLY A 229 -13.81 14.34 0.40
CA GLY A 229 -14.76 13.79 1.35
C GLY A 229 -16.19 13.75 0.80
N GLU A 230 -17.13 13.45 1.68
CA GLU A 230 -18.58 13.48 1.41
C GLU A 230 -19.31 13.70 2.74
N VAL A 231 -20.63 13.77 2.74
CA VAL A 231 -21.39 13.94 3.99
C VAL A 231 -21.03 12.84 4.99
N GLY A 232 -20.40 13.23 6.11
CA GLY A 232 -19.93 12.31 7.16
C GLY A 232 -18.52 11.74 6.96
N LYS A 233 -17.80 12.13 5.89
CA LYS A 233 -16.39 11.78 5.66
C LYS A 233 -15.55 13.04 5.53
N GLU A 234 -14.58 13.21 6.42
CA GLU A 234 -13.64 14.32 6.41
C GLU A 234 -12.82 14.34 5.12
N ALA A 235 -12.64 15.53 4.55
CA ALA A 235 -11.74 15.74 3.42
C ALA A 235 -10.28 15.58 3.87
N ILE A 236 -9.49 14.86 3.08
CA ILE A 236 -8.10 14.55 3.40
C ILE A 236 -7.22 14.60 2.15
N VAL A 237 -5.96 14.97 2.32
CA VAL A 237 -4.94 14.79 1.30
C VAL A 237 -4.04 13.63 1.70
N LYS A 238 -3.64 12.82 0.72
CA LYS A 238 -2.72 11.70 0.95
C LYS A 238 -1.46 11.97 0.15
N LEU A 239 -0.31 12.00 0.84
CA LEU A 239 0.99 12.04 0.18
C LEU A 239 1.51 10.62 0.05
N VAL A 240 2.13 10.30 -1.08
CA VAL A 240 2.79 9.02 -1.33
C VAL A 240 4.29 9.22 -1.46
N ALA A 241 5.10 8.17 -1.35
CA ALA A 241 6.54 8.21 -1.61
C ALA A 241 7.13 6.81 -1.86
N VAL A 242 8.30 6.76 -2.49
CA VAL A 242 9.07 5.53 -2.74
C VAL A 242 9.96 5.15 -1.55
N ASP A 243 10.35 6.14 -0.73
CA ASP A 243 11.18 5.97 0.46
C ASP A 243 10.78 6.95 1.59
N GLU A 244 11.37 6.75 2.76
CA GLU A 244 11.11 7.51 3.98
C GLU A 244 11.61 8.96 3.95
N GLU A 245 12.73 9.21 3.27
CA GLU A 245 13.33 10.54 3.13
C GLU A 245 12.38 11.42 2.33
N THR A 246 11.99 10.93 1.15
CA THR A 246 11.03 11.57 0.26
C THR A 246 9.69 11.83 0.96
N LEU A 247 9.18 10.88 1.76
CA LEU A 247 7.92 11.09 2.49
C LEU A 247 8.06 12.21 3.53
N THR A 248 9.14 12.19 4.30
CA THR A 248 9.39 13.16 5.38
C THR A 248 9.62 14.56 4.81
N GLU A 249 10.37 14.66 3.71
CA GLU A 249 10.57 15.90 2.96
C GLU A 249 9.24 16.45 2.44
N ARG A 250 8.40 15.60 1.80
CA ARG A 250 7.08 16.02 1.32
C ARG A 250 6.22 16.55 2.46
N VAL A 251 6.13 15.85 3.60
CA VAL A 251 5.34 16.36 4.73
C VAL A 251 5.90 17.69 5.25
N SER A 252 7.22 17.83 5.32
CA SER A 252 7.89 19.06 5.78
C SER A 252 7.67 20.23 4.82
N SER A 253 7.82 20.02 3.52
CA SER A 253 7.57 21.05 2.50
C SER A 253 6.12 21.51 2.49
N LEU A 254 5.16 20.59 2.69
CA LEU A 254 3.76 20.96 2.80
C LEU A 254 3.48 21.79 4.06
N LEU A 255 4.14 21.45 5.19
CA LEU A 255 4.04 22.23 6.42
C LEU A 255 4.64 23.63 6.23
N ASP A 256 5.84 23.73 5.66
CA ASP A 256 6.51 25.00 5.43
C ASP A 256 5.69 25.92 4.50
N ALA A 257 5.00 25.35 3.51
CA ALA A 257 4.13 26.08 2.61
C ALA A 257 2.81 26.57 3.26
N LEU A 258 2.43 26.03 4.44
CA LEU A 258 1.31 26.59 5.22
C LEU A 258 1.70 27.86 5.98
N ASP A 259 2.98 27.99 6.33
CA ASP A 259 3.52 29.10 7.10
C ASP A 259 3.94 30.31 6.23
N GLY A 260 4.02 30.12 4.90
CA GLY A 260 4.40 31.13 3.89
C GLY A 260 3.24 31.86 3.26
#